data_AF-A0A8H3ZJE7-F1
#
_entry.id   AF-A0A8H3ZJE7-F1
#
_cell.length_a   1.000
_cell.length_b   1.000
_cell.length_c   1.000
_cell.angle_alpha   90.00
_cell.angle_beta   90.00
_cell.angle_gamma   90.00
#
_symmetry.space_group_name_H-M   'P 1'
#
loop_
_entity.id
_entity.type
_entity.pdbx_description
1 polymer ?
#
loop_
_entity_poly.entity_id
_entity_poly.type
_entity_poly.pdbx_seq_one_letter_code
_entity_poly.pdbx_strand_id
1 'polypeptide(L)'
;MKSGKVVLGYKSTLKSLRSGKAKLILIAGNTPPLRKSELEYYAMLSKAPVHHFSGTNAYLLYPHIELCTACGKLFRCGTMAIIDAGDSDILSDQVA
;
A
#
# COMPACT_ATOMS: atom_id res chain seq x y z
N MET A 1 3.86 -10.42 6.01
CA MET A 1 3.65 -10.33 7.49
C MET A 1 4.39 -11.39 8.29
N LYS A 2 4.68 -12.58 7.73
CA LYS A 2 5.49 -13.60 8.41
C LYS A 2 6.98 -13.23 8.48
N SER A 3 7.58 -12.80 7.37
CA SER A 3 8.99 -12.34 7.32
C SER A 3 9.17 -10.85 6.99
N GLY A 4 8.25 -10.24 6.24
CA GLY A 4 8.29 -8.81 5.92
C GLY A 4 7.54 -7.88 6.89
N LYS A 5 7.82 -6.57 6.79
CA LYS A 5 7.23 -5.49 7.59
C LYS A 5 6.40 -4.54 6.72
N VAL A 6 5.14 -4.36 7.11
CA VAL A 6 4.18 -3.48 6.44
C VAL A 6 3.51 -2.55 7.44
N VAL A 7 3.04 -1.41 6.96
CA VAL A 7 2.17 -0.50 7.72
C VAL A 7 0.86 -0.29 6.96
N LEU A 8 -0.25 -0.33 7.69
CA LEU A 8 -1.60 -0.24 7.12
C LEU A 8 -2.26 1.08 7.49
N GLY A 9 -2.99 1.65 6.54
CA GLY A 9 -3.78 2.85 6.71
C GLY A 9 -3.09 4.13 6.25
N TYR A 10 -3.88 5.16 6.01
CA TYR A 10 -3.42 6.41 5.40
C TYR A 10 -2.40 7.16 6.27
N LYS A 11 -2.68 7.38 7.57
CA LYS A 11 -1.79 8.18 8.45
C LYS A 11 -0.41 7.56 8.64
N SER A 12 -0.35 6.24 8.79
CA SER A 12 0.89 5.47 8.98
C SER A 12 1.69 5.35 7.68
N THR A 13 1.00 5.15 6.54
CA THR A 13 1.61 5.19 5.20
C THR A 13 2.25 6.55 4.94
N LEU A 14 1.52 7.64 5.19
CA LEU A 14 2.01 9.00 5.03
C LEU A 14 3.21 9.32 5.94
N LYS A 15 3.18 8.83 7.19
CA LYS A 15 4.34 8.93 8.10
C LYS A 15 5.57 8.19 7.55
N SER A 16 5.36 7.01 6.98
CA SER A 16 6.45 6.18 6.45
C SER A 16 7.07 6.77 5.20
N LEU A 17 6.23 7.33 4.32
CA LEU A 17 6.61 8.14 3.16
C LEU A 17 7.49 9.32 3.56
N ARG A 18 7.03 10.16 4.49
CA ARG A 18 7.80 11.32 4.98
C ARG A 18 9.13 10.92 5.61
N SER A 19 9.22 9.72 6.19
CA SER A 19 10.46 9.20 6.76
C SER A 19 11.38 8.49 5.76
N GLY A 20 10.99 8.37 4.49
CA GLY A 20 11.76 7.67 3.45
C GLY A 20 11.89 6.16 3.67
N LYS A 21 11.03 5.56 4.51
CA LYS A 21 11.08 4.13 4.88
C LYS A 21 10.19 3.25 4.00
N ALA A 22 9.28 3.85 3.24
CA ALA A 22 8.38 3.12 2.36
C ALA A 22 9.12 2.72 1.08
N LYS A 23 9.18 1.42 0.79
CA LYS A 23 9.76 0.86 -0.43
C LYS A 23 8.74 0.66 -1.56
N LEU A 24 7.47 0.44 -1.21
CA LEU A 24 6.34 0.31 -2.14
C LEU A 24 5.05 0.71 -1.42
N ILE A 25 4.12 1.32 -2.13
CA ILE A 25 2.79 1.69 -1.62
C ILE A 25 1.69 1.06 -2.45
N LEU A 26 0.74 0.42 -1.76
CA LEU A 26 -0.48 -0.09 -2.38
C LEU A 26 -1.63 0.85 -2.04
N ILE A 27 -2.38 1.29 -3.06
CA ILE A 27 -3.57 2.13 -2.90
C ILE A 27 -4.77 1.38 -3.49
N ALA A 28 -5.76 1.07 -2.66
CA ALA A 28 -7.02 0.49 -3.10
C ALA A 28 -7.79 1.47 -4.00
N GLY A 29 -8.40 0.95 -5.06
CA GLY A 29 -9.10 1.72 -6.09
C GLY A 29 -10.24 2.60 -5.57
N ASN A 30 -10.85 2.26 -4.43
CA ASN A 30 -11.92 3.02 -3.81
C ASN A 30 -11.43 4.11 -2.81
N THR A 31 -10.12 4.35 -2.73
CA THR A 31 -9.55 5.42 -1.89
C THR A 31 -9.99 6.79 -2.42
N PRO A 32 -10.48 7.72 -1.57
CA PRO A 32 -10.93 9.03 -2.02
C PRO A 32 -9.86 9.78 -2.83
N PRO A 33 -10.23 10.47 -3.94
CA PRO A 33 -9.27 11.08 -4.86
C PRO A 33 -8.26 11.99 -4.17
N LEU A 34 -8.70 12.84 -3.24
CA LEU A 34 -7.82 13.76 -2.51
C LEU A 34 -6.71 13.02 -1.75
N ARG A 35 -7.04 11.92 -1.06
CA ARG A 35 -6.05 11.13 -0.31
C ARG A 35 -5.12 10.33 -1.23
N LYS A 36 -5.66 9.89 -2.37
CA LYS A 36 -4.89 9.19 -3.40
C LYS A 36 -3.82 10.12 -3.99
N SER A 37 -4.22 11.30 -4.45
CA SER A 37 -3.29 12.30 -5.01
C SER A 37 -2.24 12.76 -4.00
N GLU A 38 -2.62 12.92 -2.73
CA GLU A 38 -1.64 13.26 -1.70
C GLU A 38 -0.61 12.15 -1.49
N LEU A 39 -1.03 10.89 -1.41
CA LEU A 39 -0.10 9.76 -1.26
C LEU A 39 0.81 9.60 -2.48
N GLU A 40 0.28 9.76 -3.70
CA GLU A 40 1.06 9.74 -4.94
C GLU A 40 2.12 10.86 -4.96
N TYR A 41 1.73 12.07 -4.53
CA TYR A 41 2.65 13.20 -4.44
C TYR A 41 3.81 12.91 -3.47
N TYR A 42 3.51 12.45 -2.26
CA TYR A 42 4.57 12.12 -1.30
C TYR A 42 5.40 10.90 -1.72
N ALA A 43 4.80 9.93 -2.42
CA ALA A 43 5.50 8.77 -2.96
C ALA A 43 6.49 9.16 -4.05
N MET A 44 6.11 10.09 -4.94
CA MET A 44 7.01 10.68 -5.92
C MET A 44 8.21 11.34 -5.23
N LEU A 45 7.97 12.16 -4.20
CA LEU A 45 9.05 12.83 -3.45
C LEU A 45 9.98 11.84 -2.73
N SER A 46 9.43 10.76 -2.17
CA SER A 46 10.23 9.73 -1.50
C SER A 46 10.80 8.67 -2.45
N LYS A 47 10.56 8.79 -3.76
CA LYS A 47 10.89 7.78 -4.78
C LYS A 47 10.34 6.39 -4.44
N ALA A 48 9.20 6.34 -3.76
CA ALA A 48 8.50 5.10 -3.46
C ALA A 48 7.55 4.79 -4.63
N PRO A 49 7.70 3.66 -5.32
CA PRO A 49 6.74 3.20 -6.32
C PRO A 49 5.33 3.01 -5.73
N VAL A 50 4.33 3.35 -6.53
CA VAL A 50 2.90 3.24 -6.17
C VAL A 50 2.24 2.22 -7.07
N HIS A 51 1.54 1.26 -6.47
CA HIS A 51 0.72 0.29 -7.19
C HIS A 51 -0.76 0.46 -6.81
N HIS A 52 -1.59 0.67 -7.82
CA HIS A 52 -3.03 0.78 -7.64
C HIS A 52 -3.65 -0.61 -7.59
N PHE A 53 -4.23 -0.94 -6.45
CA PHE A 53 -4.92 -2.20 -6.23
C PHE A 53 -6.40 -2.05 -6.60
N SER A 54 -6.80 -2.60 -7.74
CA SER A 54 -8.18 -2.58 -8.26
C SER A 54 -9.09 -3.63 -7.61
N GLY A 55 -8.56 -4.55 -6.79
CA GLY A 55 -9.32 -5.69 -6.25
C GLY A 55 -9.35 -6.88 -7.21
N THR A 56 -9.65 -8.05 -6.68
CA THR A 56 -9.86 -9.30 -7.43
C THR A 56 -11.36 -9.50 -7.69
N ASN A 57 -11.72 -10.35 -8.67
CA ASN A 57 -13.10 -10.57 -9.13
C ASN A 57 -14.14 -10.87 -8.01
N ALA A 58 -13.73 -11.36 -6.83
CA ALA A 58 -14.63 -11.75 -5.74
C ALA A 58 -15.11 -10.58 -4.85
N TYR A 59 -14.31 -9.53 -4.63
CA TYR A 59 -14.71 -8.33 -3.88
C TYR A 59 -14.34 -7.04 -4.61
N LEU A 60 -14.62 -6.99 -5.91
CA LEU A 60 -14.44 -5.81 -6.77
C LEU A 60 -15.12 -4.55 -6.21
N LEU A 61 -16.18 -4.72 -5.39
CA LEU A 61 -16.88 -3.65 -4.68
C LEU A 61 -16.15 -3.16 -3.41
N TYR A 62 -15.25 -3.95 -2.82
CA TYR A 62 -14.56 -3.68 -1.56
C TYR A 62 -13.04 -4.01 -1.60
N PRO A 63 -12.26 -3.41 -2.53
CA PRO A 63 -10.84 -3.71 -2.68
C PRO A 63 -9.99 -3.43 -1.42
N HIS A 64 -10.44 -2.51 -0.56
CA HIS A 64 -9.82 -2.21 0.74
C HIS A 64 -10.00 -3.32 1.79
N ILE A 65 -11.02 -4.18 1.64
CA ILE A 65 -11.21 -5.35 2.52
C ILE A 65 -10.19 -6.40 2.13
N GLU A 66 -10.08 -6.73 0.83
CA GLU A 66 -9.11 -7.72 0.34
C GLU A 66 -7.68 -7.37 0.71
N LEU A 67 -7.30 -6.09 0.54
CA LEU A 67 -5.96 -5.60 0.88
C LEU A 67 -5.57 -5.90 2.33
N CYS A 68 -6.54 -5.80 3.25
CA CYS A 68 -6.34 -6.06 4.67
C CYS A 68 -6.46 -7.53 5.04
N THR A 69 -7.42 -8.23 4.44
CA THR A 69 -7.63 -9.67 4.63
C THR A 69 -6.42 -10.45 4.13
N ALA A 70 -5.79 -10.05 3.02
CA ALA A 70 -4.53 -10.61 2.55
C ALA A 70 -3.38 -10.45 3.57
N CYS A 71 -3.45 -9.41 4.40
CA CYS A 71 -2.55 -9.19 5.53
C CYS A 71 -3.04 -9.85 6.84
N GLY A 72 -4.13 -10.62 6.83
CA GLY A 72 -4.72 -11.22 8.03
C GLY A 72 -5.32 -10.21 9.01
N LYS A 73 -5.73 -9.03 8.53
CA LYS A 73 -6.37 -8.00 9.35
C LYS A 73 -7.87 -7.91 9.04
N LEU A 74 -8.68 -7.97 10.09
CA LEU A 74 -10.15 -7.95 10.00
C LEU A 74 -10.75 -6.52 9.99
N PHE A 75 -9.93 -5.50 9.71
CA PHE A 75 -10.37 -4.12 9.58
C PHE A 75 -10.14 -3.60 8.16
N ARG A 76 -10.89 -2.57 7.78
CA ARG A 76 -10.81 -1.94 6.46
C ARG A 76 -9.62 -0.98 6.40
N CYS A 77 -8.76 -1.08 5.40
CA CYS A 77 -7.78 -0.04 5.05
C CYS A 77 -7.65 0.09 3.53
N GLY A 78 -7.73 1.33 3.05
CA GLY A 78 -7.57 1.62 1.63
C GLY A 78 -6.12 1.71 1.17
N THR A 79 -5.13 1.72 2.08
CA THR A 79 -3.73 1.94 1.72
C THR A 79 -2.78 1.14 2.61
N MET A 80 -1.63 0.75 2.06
CA MET A 80 -0.51 0.23 2.84
C MET A 80 0.83 0.68 2.28
N ALA A 81 1.85 0.75 3.13
CA ALA A 81 3.24 0.83 2.72
C ALA A 81 4.00 -0.43 3.13
N ILE A 82 4.81 -0.93 2.21
CA ILE A 82 5.79 -1.98 2.44
C ILE A 82 7.07 -1.30 2.91
N ILE A 83 7.49 -1.64 4.12
CA ILE A 83 8.74 -1.15 4.71
C ILE A 83 9.85 -2.16 4.44
N ASP A 84 9.49 -3.44 4.53
CA ASP A 84 10.38 -4.56 4.26
C ASP A 84 9.59 -5.70 3.60
N ALA A 85 10.12 -6.22 2.49
CA ALA A 85 9.50 -7.31 1.75
C ALA A 85 9.72 -8.67 2.43
N GLY A 86 10.76 -8.81 3.26
CA GLY A 86 11.19 -10.12 3.73
C GLY A 86 11.49 -11.03 2.55
N ASP A 87 10.98 -12.26 2.58
CA ASP A 87 11.19 -13.26 1.51
C ASP A 87 10.21 -13.13 0.34
N SER A 88 9.51 -12.00 0.23
CA SER A 88 8.50 -11.79 -0.82
C SER A 88 9.12 -11.10 -2.03
N ASP A 89 8.81 -11.59 -3.23
CA ASP A 89 9.22 -10.98 -4.51
C ASP A 89 8.42 -9.71 -4.88
N ILE A 90 7.72 -9.10 -3.92
CA ILE A 90 6.80 -7.98 -4.13
C ILE A 90 7.51 -6.68 -4.58
N LEU A 91 8.83 -6.60 -4.41
CA LEU A 91 9.65 -5.47 -4.87
C LEU A 91 10.37 -5.76 -6.19
N SER A 92 10.30 -6.99 -6.71
CA SER A 92 11.10 -7.44 -7.85
C SER A 92 10.67 -6.78 -9.17
N ASP A 93 9.38 -6.47 -9.34
CA ASP A 93 8.82 -5.84 -10.56
C ASP A 93 8.92 -4.31 -10.58
N GLN A 94 9.67 -3.70 -9.65
CA GLN A 94 9.68 -2.24 -9.47
C GLN A 94 10.99 -1.56 -9.87
N VAL A 95 11.86 -2.30 -10.55
CA VAL A 95 13.06 -1.75 -11.19
C VAL A 95 12.68 -1.28 -12.60
N ALA A 96 12.67 0.04 -12.79
CA ALA A 96 12.91 0.67 -14.09
C ALA A 96 14.27 1.37 -14.03
#